data_AF-A0A1G2VA71-F1
#
_entry.id   AF-A0A1G2VA71-F1
#
_cell.length_a   1.000
_cell.length_b   1.000
_cell.length_c   1.000
_cell.angle_alpha   90.00
_cell.angle_beta   90.00
_cell.angle_gamma   90.00
#
_symmetry.space_group_name_H-M   'P 1'
#
loop_
_entity.id
_entity.type
_entity.pdbx_description
1 polymer ?
#
loop_
_entity_poly.entity_id
_entity_poly.type
_entity_poly.pdbx_seq_one_letter_code
_entity_poly.pdbx_strand_id
1 'polypeptide(L)'
;MLKIRLQRTGRINNPSYRVVVTEHQNGPKSGRAVEVLGSYNPKSKERVLNEDRIKHWISMGAQPSGTMHNMLISAGITKGKKINVLPKKTVPKPAATEETQAEPVTESVPEQASETAGEPAAAEVSTDK
;
A
#
# COMPACT_ATOMS: atom_id res chain seq x y z
N MET A 1 3.41 -0.69 -11.82
CA MET A 1 4.84 -1.01 -12.08
C MET A 1 5.21 -2.34 -11.44
N LEU A 2 6.10 -3.10 -12.06
CA LEU A 2 6.73 -4.29 -11.47
C LEU A 2 7.78 -3.86 -10.44
N LYS A 3 7.81 -4.53 -9.30
CA LYS A 3 8.79 -4.32 -8.23
C LYS A 3 9.48 -5.64 -7.87
N ILE A 4 10.79 -5.55 -7.65
CA ILE A 4 11.58 -6.63 -7.07
C ILE A 4 11.64 -6.39 -5.56
N ARG A 5 11.11 -7.33 -4.78
CA ARG A 5 11.00 -7.17 -3.32
C ARG A 5 11.16 -8.49 -2.56
N LEU A 6 11.33 -8.35 -1.25
CA LEU A 6 11.38 -9.48 -0.32
C LEU A 6 9.97 -9.83 0.14
N GLN A 7 9.58 -11.09 -0.04
CA GLN A 7 8.36 -11.66 0.51
C GLN A 7 8.72 -12.59 1.66
N ARG A 8 8.09 -12.38 2.83
CA ARG A 8 8.33 -13.24 4.00
C ARG A 8 7.59 -14.57 3.84
N THR A 9 8.30 -15.67 4.02
CA THR A 9 7.75 -17.04 4.02
C THR A 9 8.07 -17.81 5.30
N GLY A 10 9.02 -17.33 6.11
CA GLY A 10 9.39 -17.98 7.38
C GLY A 10 8.35 -17.87 8.50
N ARG A 11 8.57 -18.64 9.57
CA ARG A 11 7.72 -18.68 10.78
C ARG A 11 7.99 -17.47 11.69
N ILE A 12 7.19 -17.35 12.75
CA ILE A 12 7.50 -16.43 13.86
C ILE A 12 8.87 -16.77 14.45
N ASN A 13 9.67 -15.74 14.77
CA ASN A 13 11.06 -15.85 15.27
C ASN A 13 12.08 -16.59 14.38
N ASN A 14 11.67 -17.06 13.20
CA ASN A 14 12.55 -17.63 12.18
C ASN A 14 12.19 -17.06 10.80
N PRO A 15 12.57 -15.80 10.53
CA PRO A 15 12.27 -15.15 9.27
C PRO A 15 13.08 -15.76 8.13
N SER A 16 12.40 -16.06 7.03
CA SER A 16 12.98 -16.43 5.74
C SER A 16 12.24 -15.66 4.66
N TYR A 17 12.99 -15.17 3.67
CA TYR A 17 12.46 -14.35 2.60
C TYR A 17 12.72 -14.97 1.24
N ARG A 18 11.77 -14.77 0.33
CA ARG A 18 11.93 -15.03 -1.11
C ARG A 18 12.12 -13.71 -1.83
N VAL A 19 13.01 -13.69 -2.81
CA VAL A 19 13.14 -12.57 -3.73
C VAL A 19 12.16 -12.80 -4.87
N VAL A 20 11.19 -11.90 -5.01
CA VAL A 20 10.09 -12.05 -5.97
C VAL A 20 9.90 -10.80 -6.79
N VAL A 21 9.52 -11.01 -8.05
CA VAL A 21 8.98 -9.97 -8.93
C VAL A 21 7.47 -9.97 -8.77
N THR A 22 6.92 -8.85 -8.34
CA THR A 22 5.47 -8.69 -8.15
C THR A 22 5.03 -7.33 -8.68
N GLU A 23 3.74 -7.20 -8.99
CA GLU A 23 3.17 -5.87 -9.16
C GLU A 23 3.16 -5.10 -7.84
N HIS A 24 3.26 -3.78 -7.93
CA HIS A 24 3.24 -2.89 -6.77
C HIS A 24 2.02 -3.06 -5.88
N GLN A 25 0.85 -3.30 -6.48
CA GLN A 25 -0.43 -3.41 -5.79
C GLN A 25 -0.53 -4.68 -4.93
N ASN A 26 0.30 -5.69 -5.22
CA ASN A 26 0.26 -6.95 -4.48
C ASN A 26 0.84 -6.77 -3.08
N GLY A 27 0.04 -7.07 -2.05
CA GLY A 27 0.47 -7.00 -0.66
C GLY A 27 1.59 -8.01 -0.33
N PRO A 28 2.39 -7.78 0.75
CA PRO A 28 3.54 -8.61 1.14
C PRO A 28 3.21 -10.08 1.41
N LYS A 29 1.93 -10.41 1.59
CA LYS A 29 1.44 -11.77 1.89
C LYS A 29 0.63 -12.39 0.75
N SER A 30 0.35 -11.66 -0.35
CA SER A 30 -0.67 -12.10 -1.32
C SER A 30 -0.26 -13.31 -2.15
N GLY A 31 1.00 -13.75 -2.10
CA GLY A 31 1.48 -14.94 -2.81
C GLY A 31 1.54 -14.80 -4.34
N ARG A 32 0.92 -13.76 -4.90
CA ARG A 32 0.87 -13.44 -6.33
C ARG A 32 2.19 -12.80 -6.78
N ALA A 33 3.15 -13.65 -7.12
CA ALA A 33 4.41 -13.27 -7.75
C ALA A 33 4.42 -13.73 -9.20
N VAL A 34 5.01 -12.92 -10.07
CA VAL A 34 5.24 -13.29 -11.48
C VAL A 34 6.34 -14.35 -11.56
N GLU A 35 7.43 -14.13 -10.82
CA GLU A 35 8.57 -15.03 -10.77
C GLU A 35 9.30 -14.95 -9.42
N VAL A 36 9.84 -16.07 -8.97
CA VAL A 36 10.74 -16.16 -7.81
C VAL A 36 12.18 -16.17 -8.31
N LEU A 37 12.94 -15.14 -7.97
CA LEU A 37 14.32 -14.94 -8.43
C LEU A 37 15.37 -15.50 -7.46
N GLY A 38 14.95 -15.89 -6.25
CA GLY A 38 15.88 -16.37 -5.24
C GLY A 38 15.32 -16.37 -3.82
N SER A 39 16.22 -16.52 -2.86
CA SER A 39 15.92 -16.56 -1.43
C SER A 39 16.96 -15.79 -0.61
N TYR A 40 16.52 -15.32 0.55
CA TYR A 40 17.36 -14.63 1.52
C TYR A 40 17.01 -15.08 2.93
N ASN A 41 18.03 -15.53 3.66
CA ASN A 41 17.91 -15.87 5.07
C ASN A 41 18.71 -14.86 5.92
N PRO A 42 18.04 -14.02 6.74
CA PRO A 42 18.73 -13.05 7.59
C PRO A 42 19.52 -13.68 8.73
N LYS A 43 19.17 -14.90 9.16
CA LYS A 43 19.84 -15.57 10.28
C LYS A 43 21.19 -16.15 9.87
N SER A 44 21.23 -16.87 8.75
CA SER A 44 22.48 -17.38 8.16
C SER A 44 23.21 -16.33 7.31
N LYS A 45 22.54 -15.21 6.97
CA LYS A 45 23.02 -14.19 6.02
C LYS A 45 23.26 -14.73 4.60
N GLU A 46 22.80 -15.94 4.32
CA GLU A 46 22.88 -16.56 3.01
C GLU A 46 21.86 -15.93 2.06
N ARG A 47 22.32 -15.68 0.84
CA ARG A 47 21.53 -15.15 -0.25
C ARG A 47 21.75 -16.01 -1.49
N VAL A 48 20.67 -16.51 -2.06
CA VAL A 48 20.68 -17.23 -3.33
C VAL A 48 19.95 -16.33 -4.32
N LEU A 49 20.68 -15.80 -5.30
CA LEU A 49 20.15 -14.84 -6.27
C LEU A 49 20.44 -15.34 -7.68
N ASN A 50 19.42 -15.41 -8.53
CA ASN A 50 19.60 -15.68 -9.96
C ASN A 50 19.93 -14.38 -10.70
N GLU A 51 21.22 -14.15 -10.98
CA GLU A 51 21.69 -12.89 -11.54
C GLU A 51 21.11 -12.58 -12.93
N ASP A 52 21.01 -13.59 -13.79
CA ASP A 52 20.59 -13.42 -15.19
C ASP A 52 19.15 -12.94 -15.26
N ARG A 53 18.28 -13.57 -14.46
CA ARG A 53 16.87 -13.18 -14.37
C ARG A 53 16.71 -11.81 -13.73
N ILE A 54 17.49 -11.50 -12.69
CA ILE A 54 17.45 -10.17 -12.06
C ILE A 54 17.82 -9.07 -13.07
N LYS A 55 18.92 -9.26 -13.82
CA LYS A 55 19.36 -8.30 -14.85
C LYS A 55 18.30 -8.12 -15.94
N HIS A 56 17.67 -9.20 -16.37
CA HIS A 56 16.57 -9.18 -17.34
C HIS A 56 15.40 -8.33 -16.86
N TRP A 57 14.91 -8.55 -15.63
CA TRP A 57 13.78 -7.80 -15.09
C TRP A 57 14.11 -6.33 -14.86
N ILE A 58 15.34 -6.01 -14.44
CA ILE A 58 15.80 -4.62 -14.33
C ILE A 58 15.81 -3.95 -15.71
N SER A 59 16.27 -4.65 -16.75
CA SER A 59 16.24 -4.16 -18.12
C SER A 59 14.82 -3.92 -18.64
N MET A 60 13.83 -4.68 -18.16
CA MET A 60 12.40 -4.47 -18.46
C MET A 60 11.76 -3.35 -17.63
N GLY A 61 12.53 -2.67 -16.77
CA GLY A 61 12.06 -1.54 -15.96
C GLY A 61 11.50 -1.94 -14.58
N ALA A 62 11.75 -3.16 -14.11
CA ALA A 62 11.37 -3.54 -12.75
C ALA A 62 12.21 -2.76 -11.72
N GLN A 63 11.53 -2.14 -10.75
CA GLN A 63 12.20 -1.32 -9.73
C GLN A 63 12.48 -2.13 -8.46
N PRO A 64 13.73 -2.26 -8.01
CA PRO A 64 14.05 -2.92 -6.74
C PRO A 64 13.63 -2.06 -5.53
N SER A 65 13.20 -2.71 -4.44
CA SER A 65 13.00 -2.01 -3.16
C SER A 65 14.33 -1.52 -2.57
N GLY A 66 14.31 -0.54 -1.67
CA GLY A 66 15.54 0.03 -1.08
C GLY A 66 16.49 -1.02 -0.46
N THR A 67 15.93 -2.00 0.26
CA THR A 67 16.73 -3.11 0.82
C THR A 67 17.28 -4.03 -0.28
N MET A 68 16.47 -4.34 -1.31
CA MET A 68 16.93 -5.16 -2.43
C MET A 68 18.02 -4.47 -3.24
N HIS A 69 17.88 -3.17 -3.49
CA HIS A 69 18.89 -2.35 -4.16
C HIS A 69 20.24 -2.44 -3.43
N ASN A 70 20.23 -2.30 -2.10
CA ASN A 70 21.44 -2.45 -1.29
C ASN A 70 22.03 -3.87 -1.33
N MET A 71 21.18 -4.90 -1.38
CA MET A 71 21.63 -6.29 -1.54
C MET A 71 22.28 -6.53 -2.90
N LEU A 72 21.67 -6.04 -3.98
CA LEU A 72 22.18 -6.19 -5.34
C LEU A 72 23.52 -5.47 -5.51
N ILE A 73 23.68 -4.27 -4.95
CA ILE A 73 24.96 -3.56 -4.91
C ILE A 73 26.00 -4.37 -4.12
N SER A 74 25.62 -4.91 -2.96
CA SER A 74 26.53 -5.71 -2.13
C SER A 74 26.88 -7.07 -2.74
N ALA A 75 26.13 -7.51 -3.75
CA ALA A 75 26.42 -8.72 -4.54
C ALA A 75 27.18 -8.38 -5.84
N GLY A 76 27.35 -7.10 -6.20
CA GLY A 76 28.04 -6.70 -7.43
C GLY A 76 27.19 -6.82 -8.70
N ILE A 77 25.88 -7.13 -8.59
CA ILE A 77 24.98 -7.33 -9.73
C ILE A 77 24.61 -5.98 -10.37
N THR A 78 24.36 -4.97 -9.54
CA THR A 78 24.04 -3.61 -9.96
C THR A 78 25.06 -2.62 -9.40
N LYS A 79 25.42 -1.62 -10.19
CA LYS A 79 26.33 -0.54 -9.77
C LYS A 79 25.50 0.65 -9.31
N GLY A 80 25.75 1.15 -8.10
CA GLY A 80 25.04 2.30 -7.56
C GLY A 80 25.43 2.64 -6.13
N LYS A 81 24.95 3.80 -5.65
CA LYS A 81 25.09 4.20 -4.24
C LYS A 81 24.07 3.45 -3.39
N LYS A 82 24.49 2.99 -2.21
CA LYS A 82 23.58 2.39 -1.21
C LYS A 82 22.65 3.45 -0.65
N ILE A 83 21.39 3.08 -0.42
CA ILE A 83 20.33 3.97 0.06
C ILE A 83 20.07 3.68 1.54
N ASN A 84 19.94 4.71 2.37
CA ASN A 84 19.46 4.53 3.74
C ASN A 84 17.95 4.27 3.73
N VAL A 85 17.54 3.05 4.11
CA VAL A 85 16.13 2.60 4.08
C VAL A 85 15.39 2.96 5.38
N LEU A 86 16.11 3.38 6.43
CA LEU A 86 15.48 3.74 7.69
C LEU A 86 14.60 4.98 7.51
N PRO A 87 13.41 5.02 8.14
CA PRO A 87 12.59 6.22 8.14
C PRO A 87 13.36 7.35 8.80
N LYS A 88 13.43 8.50 8.14
CA LYS A 88 13.96 9.72 8.77
C LYS A 88 12.99 10.09 9.88
N LYS A 89 13.48 10.13 11.12
CA LYS A 89 12.70 10.56 12.27
C LYS A 89 12.36 12.05 12.08
N THR A 90 11.10 12.34 11.76
CA THR A 90 10.59 13.71 11.74
C THR A 90 10.50 14.18 13.18
N VAL A 91 11.25 15.22 13.53
CA VAL A 91 11.07 15.91 14.82
C VAL A 91 9.73 16.65 14.71
N PRO A 92 8.76 16.45 15.61
CA PRO A 92 7.52 17.20 15.57
C PRO A 92 7.84 18.69 15.74
N LYS A 93 7.42 19.51 14.78
CA LYS A 93 7.43 20.96 14.93
C LYS A 93 6.42 21.29 16.04
N PRO A 94 6.81 21.95 17.13
CA PRO A 94 5.87 22.32 18.17
C PRO A 94 4.85 23.29 17.55
N ALA A 95 3.60 22.85 17.50
CA ALA A 95 2.45 23.68 17.16
C ALA A 95 2.13 24.51 18.41
N ALA A 96 2.35 25.82 18.32
CA ALA A 96 1.74 26.78 19.22
C ALA A 96 0.75 27.62 18.41
N THR A 97 -0.46 27.68 18.97
CA THR A 97 -1.51 28.69 18.80
C THR A 97 -2.56 28.44 17.70
N GLU A 98 -3.58 27.66 18.05
CA GLU A 98 -4.97 27.90 17.68
C GLU A 98 -5.49 29.15 18.42
N GLU A 99 -6.00 30.15 17.71
CA GLU A 99 -7.06 31.05 18.18
C GLU A 99 -7.96 31.43 17.00
N THR A 100 -9.21 30.95 17.07
CA THR A 100 -10.46 31.72 16.91
C THR A 100 -10.50 32.84 15.87
N GLN A 101 -11.36 32.66 14.85
CA GLN A 101 -12.24 33.72 14.37
C GLN A 101 -13.45 33.10 13.66
N ALA A 102 -14.53 32.98 14.43
CA ALA A 102 -15.88 32.88 13.93
C ALA A 102 -16.44 34.31 13.87
N GLU A 103 -16.91 34.75 12.71
CA GLU A 103 -17.77 35.91 12.53
C GLU A 103 -18.89 35.60 11.51
N PRO A 104 -20.05 36.29 11.60
CA PRO A 104 -21.38 35.69 11.42
C PRO A 104 -22.23 36.36 10.30
N VAL A 105 -23.46 35.83 10.12
CA VAL A 105 -24.69 36.38 9.49
C VAL A 105 -24.67 36.92 8.05
N THR A 106 -25.51 36.30 7.19
CA THR A 106 -26.49 37.04 6.36
C THR A 106 -27.69 36.16 5.98
N GLU A 107 -28.79 36.45 6.67
CA GLU A 107 -30.21 36.45 6.32
C GLU A 107 -30.60 36.54 4.82
N SER A 108 -31.60 35.75 4.38
CA SER A 108 -32.85 36.26 3.75
C SER A 108 -33.77 35.15 3.17
N VAL A 109 -34.84 34.80 3.91
CA VAL A 109 -36.30 34.69 3.59
C VAL A 109 -36.82 34.07 2.24
N PRO A 110 -38.13 33.74 2.07
CA PRO A 110 -38.65 32.37 1.87
C PRO A 110 -39.44 32.18 0.55
N GLU A 111 -39.89 30.97 0.20
CA GLU A 111 -41.03 30.81 -0.72
C GLU A 111 -41.85 29.55 -0.41
N GLN A 112 -43.13 29.76 -0.12
CA GLN A 112 -44.18 28.77 0.06
C GLN A 112 -44.84 28.41 -1.28
N ALA A 113 -45.52 27.26 -1.27
CA ALA A 113 -46.78 26.95 -1.98
C ALA A 113 -46.71 26.14 -3.30
N SER A 114 -47.18 24.89 -3.21
CA SER A 114 -48.23 24.28 -4.06
C SER A 114 -48.40 22.81 -3.60
N GLU A 115 -49.47 22.47 -2.85
CA GLU A 115 -50.71 21.84 -3.35
C GLU A 115 -50.43 20.66 -4.30
N THR A 116 -50.82 19.42 -3.98
CA THR A 116 -52.21 18.97 -4.08
C THR A 116 -52.44 17.60 -3.41
N ALA A 117 -53.49 17.54 -2.59
CA ALA A 117 -54.55 16.53 -2.47
C ALA A 117 -54.31 15.05 -2.83
N GLY A 118 -54.72 14.14 -1.93
CA GLY A 118 -55.11 12.78 -2.30
C GLY A 118 -55.15 11.73 -1.17
N GLU A 119 -56.08 11.87 -0.23
CA GLU A 119 -56.63 10.73 0.55
C GLU A 119 -58.04 10.46 -0.05
N PRO A 120 -58.44 9.21 -0.35
CA PRO A 120 -59.07 8.38 0.68
C PRO A 120 -58.87 6.85 0.59
N ALA A 121 -58.93 6.26 1.79
CA ALA A 121 -59.56 4.99 2.19
C ALA A 121 -60.12 4.03 1.12
N ALA A 122 -59.78 2.74 1.24
CA ALA A 122 -60.71 1.66 1.62
C ALA A 122 -59.98 0.31 1.72
N ALA A 123 -60.46 -0.50 2.66
CA ALA A 123 -59.99 -1.84 3.03
C ALA A 123 -60.20 -2.87 1.93
N GLU A 124 -59.40 -3.95 1.90
CA GLU A 124 -59.85 -5.34 1.63
C GLU A 124 -58.90 -6.38 2.27
N VAL A 125 -59.48 -7.52 2.57
CA VAL A 125 -59.09 -8.60 3.48
C VAL A 125 -58.33 -9.71 2.73
N SER A 126 -57.32 -10.36 3.34
CA SER A 126 -57.00 -11.79 3.09
C SER A 126 -55.94 -12.36 4.05
N THR A 127 -56.40 -13.13 5.04
CA THR A 127 -56.23 -14.60 5.18
C THR A 127 -54.92 -15.30 4.76
N ASP A 128 -54.49 -16.18 5.68
CA ASP A 128 -53.71 -17.44 5.54
C ASP A 128 -52.18 -17.39 5.30
N LYS A 129 -51.39 -17.69 6.34
CA LYS A 129 -50.98 -19.07 6.70
C LYS A 129 -50.15 -19.09 8.00
#